data_AF-A0A5K1EAR7-F1
#
_entry.id   AF-A0A5K1EAR7-F1
#
_cell.length_a   1.000
_cell.length_b   1.000
_cell.length_c   1.000
_cell.angle_alpha   90.00
_cell.angle_beta   90.00
_cell.angle_gamma   90.00
#
_symmetry.space_group_name_H-M   'P 1'
#
loop_
_entity.id
_entity.type
_entity.pdbx_description
1 polymer ?
#
loop_
_entity_poly.entity_id
_entity_poly.type
_entity_poly.pdbx_seq_one_letter_code
_entity_poly.pdbx_strand_id
1 'polypeptide(L)'
;WDDRTSVVIPEEGETFYLVALLRSALDSGDVAQTLEFLSAQNEEILRFCEDRAIPAKQYLPSYADTAEWKRHFGDKWDRFVRRKAAFDPKAILSPGQRIFRPGSTLLSDS
;
A
#
# COMPACT_ATOMS: atom_id res chain seq x y z
N TRP A 1 5.80 14.20 11.26
CA TRP A 1 6.31 13.59 10.02
C TRP A 1 6.52 14.69 8.97
N ASP A 2 7.41 14.51 7.99
CA ASP A 2 7.68 15.53 6.96
C ASP A 2 6.83 15.30 5.70
N ASP A 3 5.90 16.22 5.43
CA ASP A 3 5.00 16.17 4.29
C ASP A 3 5.69 16.30 2.92
N ARG A 4 6.98 16.64 2.89
CA ARG A 4 7.77 16.63 1.66
C ARG A 4 8.09 15.22 1.19
N THR A 5 8.06 14.24 2.09
CA THR A 5 8.30 12.83 1.77
C THR A 5 7.08 12.18 1.08
N SER A 6 7.27 11.01 0.48
CA SER A 6 6.19 10.25 -0.17
C SER A 6 5.48 9.27 0.79
N VAL A 7 5.70 9.40 2.10
CA VAL A 7 5.10 8.51 3.09
C VAL A 7 3.65 8.90 3.34
N VAL A 8 2.80 7.89 3.42
CA VAL A 8 1.38 7.98 3.76
C VAL A 8 1.21 7.50 5.19
N ILE A 9 0.68 8.37 6.04
CA ILE A 9 0.32 8.09 7.43
C ILE A 9 -1.16 8.44 7.65
N PRO A 10 -1.82 7.93 8.70
CA PRO A 10 -3.15 8.39 9.10
C PRO A 10 -3.16 9.91 9.33
N GLU A 11 -4.25 10.59 8.97
CA GLU A 11 -4.37 12.04 9.07
C GLU A 11 -4.73 12.53 10.49
N GLU A 12 -5.23 11.64 11.35
CA GLU A 12 -5.75 12.01 12.66
C GLU A 12 -4.67 11.95 13.76
N GLY A 13 -4.46 13.10 14.41
CA GLY A 13 -3.72 13.23 15.66
C GLY A 13 -2.21 13.45 15.51
N GLU A 14 -1.60 14.04 16.54
CA GLU A 14 -0.14 14.23 16.60
C GLU A 14 0.59 12.89 16.85
N THR A 15 -0.12 11.87 17.32
CA THR A 15 0.41 10.54 17.66
C THR A 15 -0.37 9.47 16.92
N PHE A 16 0.35 8.54 16.30
CA PHE A 16 -0.20 7.33 15.69
C PHE A 16 0.66 6.12 16.08
N TYR A 17 0.09 4.93 15.96
CA TYR A 17 0.75 3.68 16.31
C TYR A 17 1.16 2.89 15.07
N LEU A 18 2.36 2.30 15.11
CA LEU A 18 2.77 1.26 14.18
C LEU A 18 2.37 -0.10 14.77
N VAL A 19 1.56 -0.85 14.04
CA VAL A 19 1.20 -2.23 14.36
C VAL A 19 1.77 -3.14 13.28
N ALA A 20 2.55 -4.15 13.67
CA ALA A 20 3.17 -5.09 12.75
C ALA A 20 2.89 -6.54 13.19
N LEU A 21 2.27 -7.32 12.30
CA LEU A 21 2.02 -8.75 12.51
C LEU A 21 3.13 -9.54 11.80
N LEU A 22 4.22 -9.82 12.52
CA LEU A 22 5.40 -10.50 11.99
C LEU A 22 5.21 -12.03 12.03
N ARG A 23 4.33 -12.55 11.17
CA ARG A 23 3.94 -13.97 11.11
C ARG A 23 4.92 -14.78 10.27
N SER A 24 5.16 -16.03 10.66
CA SER A 24 5.93 -17.01 9.89
C SER A 24 5.01 -18.12 9.38
N ALA A 25 4.91 -18.25 8.05
CA ALA A 25 4.26 -19.41 7.45
C ALA A 25 5.24 -20.60 7.48
N LEU A 26 4.76 -21.77 7.92
CA LEU A 26 5.57 -22.97 8.10
C LEU A 26 4.96 -24.14 7.32
N ASP A 27 5.82 -24.96 6.72
CA ASP A 27 5.43 -26.23 6.10
C ASP A 27 5.48 -27.36 7.15
N SER A 28 4.71 -27.17 8.22
CA SER A 28 4.67 -28.06 9.40
C SER A 28 3.52 -29.08 9.34
N GLY A 29 2.66 -28.98 8.33
CA GLY A 29 1.39 -29.71 8.24
C GLY A 29 0.26 -29.12 9.08
N ASP A 30 0.51 -28.08 9.88
CA ASP A 30 -0.52 -27.34 10.61
C ASP A 30 -1.18 -26.27 9.70
N VAL A 31 -2.48 -26.44 9.44
CA VAL A 31 -3.27 -25.51 8.61
C VAL A 31 -3.19 -24.08 9.14
N ALA A 32 -3.14 -23.89 10.47
CA ALA A 32 -3.08 -22.57 11.08
C ALA A 32 -1.76 -21.81 10.80
N GLN A 33 -0.73 -22.53 10.33
CA GLN A 33 0.57 -21.97 9.97
C GLN A 33 0.78 -21.84 8.46
N THR A 34 -0.24 -22.18 7.66
CA THR A 34 -0.16 -22.04 6.20
C THR A 34 -0.22 -20.57 5.78
N LEU A 35 0.42 -20.25 4.65
CA LEU A 35 0.35 -18.92 4.05
C LEU A 35 -1.09 -18.49 3.76
N GLU A 36 -1.93 -19.42 3.30
CA GLU A 36 -3.34 -19.17 2.97
C GLU A 36 -4.14 -18.77 4.21
N PHE A 37 -4.04 -19.54 5.30
CA PHE A 37 -4.74 -19.23 6.55
C PHE A 37 -4.29 -17.88 7.13
N LEU A 38 -2.98 -17.63 7.18
CA LEU A 38 -2.43 -16.37 7.70
C LEU A 38 -2.82 -15.17 6.82
N SER A 39 -2.90 -15.34 5.50
CA SER A 39 -3.35 -14.30 4.58
C SER A 39 -4.84 -13.97 4.77
N ALA A 40 -5.69 -15.01 4.87
CA ALA A 40 -7.12 -14.83 5.13
C ALA A 40 -7.38 -14.09 6.46
N GLN A 41 -6.60 -14.40 7.49
CA GLN A 41 -6.68 -13.69 8.77
C GLN A 41 -6.23 -12.22 8.66
N ASN A 42 -5.20 -11.92 7.87
CA ASN A 42 -4.79 -10.53 7.63
C ASN A 42 -5.89 -9.73 6.92
N GLU A 43 -6.58 -10.33 5.95
CA GLU A 43 -7.73 -9.69 5.29
C GLU A 43 -8.90 -9.45 6.24
N GLU A 44 -9.17 -10.38 7.17
CA GLU A 44 -10.22 -10.22 8.18
C GLU A 44 -9.92 -9.03 9.11
N ILE A 45 -8.67 -8.85 9.51
CA ILE A 45 -8.23 -7.69 10.31
C ILE A 45 -8.45 -6.39 9.54
N LEU A 46 -8.13 -6.37 8.24
CA LEU A 46 -8.34 -5.20 7.39
C LEU A 46 -9.83 -4.86 7.24
N ARG A 47 -10.67 -5.87 6.98
CA ARG A 47 -12.14 -5.71 6.92
C ARG A 47 -12.69 -5.17 8.24
N PHE A 48 -12.23 -5.72 9.37
CA PHE A 48 -12.61 -5.22 10.69
C PHE A 48 -12.26 -3.74 10.88
N CYS A 49 -11.08 -3.30 10.45
CA CYS A 49 -10.69 -1.89 10.50
C CYS A 49 -11.62 -1.01 9.64
N GLU A 50 -11.95 -1.46 8.42
CA GLU A 50 -12.87 -0.76 7.52
C GLU A 50 -14.29 -0.66 8.10
N ASP A 51 -14.85 -1.79 8.56
CA ASP A 51 -16.19 -1.90 9.15
C ASP A 51 -16.36 -1.03 10.40
N ARG A 52 -15.27 -0.81 11.15
CA ARG A 52 -15.24 0.01 12.36
C ARG A 52 -14.77 1.44 12.12
N ALA A 53 -14.56 1.83 10.86
CA ALA A 53 -14.03 3.14 10.48
C ALA A 53 -12.72 3.50 11.22
N ILE A 54 -11.88 2.51 11.50
CA ILE A 54 -10.54 2.73 12.06
C ILE A 54 -9.67 3.27 10.92
N PRO A 55 -9.04 4.45 11.06
CA PRO A 55 -8.27 5.10 9.99
C PRO A 55 -6.90 4.45 9.77
N ALA A 56 -6.85 3.12 9.74
CA ALA A 56 -5.65 2.34 9.51
C ALA A 56 -5.15 2.53 8.07
N LYS A 57 -3.86 2.81 7.92
CA LYS A 57 -3.16 2.79 6.64
C LYS A 57 -2.14 1.66 6.67
N GLN A 58 -2.20 0.76 5.69
CA GLN A 58 -1.20 -0.29 5.56
C GLN A 58 0.19 0.31 5.34
N TYR A 59 1.15 -0.14 6.12
CA TYR A 59 2.57 0.12 5.91
C TYR A 59 3.13 -0.98 4.98
N LEU A 60 3.78 -0.58 3.88
CA LEU A 60 4.20 -1.46 2.78
C LEU A 60 3.04 -2.22 2.10
N PRO A 61 2.01 -1.51 1.60
CA PRO A 61 0.88 -2.19 0.97
C PRO A 61 1.29 -2.86 -0.35
N SER A 62 0.66 -4.00 -0.64
CA SER A 62 0.73 -4.66 -1.94
C SER A 62 -0.64 -4.62 -2.60
N TYR A 63 -0.98 -3.49 -3.22
CA TYR A 63 -2.24 -3.37 -3.97
C TYR A 63 -2.14 -4.01 -5.36
N ALA A 64 -3.27 -4.48 -5.88
CA ALA A 64 -3.34 -5.19 -7.14
C ALA A 64 -3.33 -4.23 -8.35
N ASP A 65 -3.87 -3.02 -8.18
CA ASP A 65 -3.99 -2.04 -9.25
C ASP A 65 -3.74 -0.58 -8.82
N THR A 66 -3.62 0.29 -9.82
CA THR A 66 -3.35 1.72 -9.65
C THR A 66 -4.49 2.48 -8.95
N ALA A 67 -5.73 2.01 -9.03
CA ALA A 67 -6.87 2.69 -8.41
C ALA A 67 -6.81 2.57 -6.88
N GLU A 68 -6.45 1.39 -6.38
CA GLU A 68 -6.19 1.17 -4.96
C GLU A 68 -5.01 2.03 -4.46
N TRP A 69 -3.95 2.15 -5.25
CA TRP A 69 -2.83 3.05 -4.95
C TRP A 69 -3.26 4.52 -4.90
N LYS A 70 -4.09 4.98 -5.84
CA LYS A 70 -4.63 6.34 -5.83
C LYS A 70 -5.43 6.60 -4.55
N ARG A 71 -6.28 5.66 -4.13
CA ARG A 71 -7.02 5.73 -2.86
C ARG A 71 -6.08 5.75 -1.65
N HIS A 72 -5.00 4.96 -1.67
CA HIS A 72 -4.01 4.95 -0.60
C HIS A 72 -3.30 6.29 -0.44
N PHE A 73 -2.81 6.86 -1.55
CA PHE A 73 -2.11 8.15 -1.55
C PHE A 73 -3.03 9.35 -1.33
N GLY A 74 -4.31 9.26 -1.65
CA GLY A 74 -5.28 10.36 -1.53
C GLY A 74 -4.76 11.63 -2.23
N ASP A 75 -4.81 12.76 -1.53
CA ASP A 75 -4.39 14.07 -2.04
C ASP A 75 -2.90 14.13 -2.44
N LYS A 76 -2.07 13.19 -1.97
CA LYS A 76 -0.65 13.11 -2.35
C LYS A 76 -0.44 12.47 -3.72
N TRP A 77 -1.48 11.89 -4.35
CA TRP A 77 -1.37 11.12 -5.59
C TRP A 77 -0.76 11.93 -6.75
N ASP A 78 -1.29 13.11 -7.05
CA ASP A 78 -0.83 13.88 -8.21
C ASP A 78 0.64 14.30 -8.10
N ARG A 79 1.08 14.62 -6.87
CA ARG A 79 2.48 14.91 -6.59
C ARG A 79 3.36 13.67 -6.79
N PHE A 80 2.88 12.50 -6.38
CA PHE A 80 3.56 11.24 -6.58
C PHE A 80 3.72 10.90 -8.07
N VAL A 81 2.67 11.07 -8.87
CA VAL A 81 2.71 10.90 -10.34
C VAL A 81 3.72 11.85 -10.99
N ARG A 82 3.70 13.15 -10.63
CA ARG A 82 4.68 14.13 -11.16
C ARG A 82 6.12 13.74 -10.86
N ARG A 83 6.40 13.25 -9.65
CA ARG A 83 7.73 12.75 -9.28
C ARG A 83 8.10 11.50 -10.08
N LYS A 84 7.16 10.57 -10.28
CA LYS A 84 7.40 9.39 -11.12
C LYS A 84 7.77 9.79 -12.55
N ALA A 85 7.04 10.73 -13.16
CA ALA A 85 7.35 11.23 -14.50
C ALA A 85 8.74 11.90 -14.58
N ALA A 86 9.14 12.64 -13.55
CA ALA A 86 10.45 13.32 -13.53
C ALA A 86 11.64 12.35 -13.37
N PHE A 87 11.49 11.29 -12.58
CA PHE A 87 12.62 10.43 -12.17
C PHE A 87 12.59 9.01 -12.75
N ASP A 88 11.43 8.51 -13.21
CA ASP A 88 11.26 7.22 -13.87
C ASP A 88 10.14 7.27 -14.93
N PRO A 89 10.30 8.08 -16.00
CA PRO A 89 9.27 8.32 -17.01
C PRO A 89 8.85 7.06 -17.77
N LYS A 90 9.69 6.01 -17.79
CA LYS A 90 9.41 4.74 -18.47
C LYS A 90 8.84 3.67 -17.53
N ALA A 91 8.64 4.00 -16.25
CA ALA A 91 8.16 3.08 -15.22
C ALA A 91 8.97 1.77 -15.14
N ILE A 92 10.29 1.88 -15.19
CA ILE A 92 11.21 0.72 -15.15
C ILE A 92 11.50 0.30 -13.71
N LEU A 93 11.50 1.24 -12.77
CA LEU A 93 11.93 0.98 -11.40
C LEU A 93 10.80 0.43 -10.53
N SER A 94 11.12 -0.63 -9.79
CA SER A 94 10.25 -1.31 -8.81
C SER A 94 8.89 -1.77 -9.35
N PRO A 95 8.83 -2.51 -10.49
CA PRO A 95 7.57 -2.95 -11.09
C PRO A 95 6.75 -3.87 -10.17
N GLY A 96 7.40 -4.54 -9.22
CA GLY A 96 6.75 -5.39 -8.21
C GLY A 96 5.79 -4.64 -7.28
N GLN A 97 5.93 -3.31 -7.14
CA GLN A 97 4.98 -2.48 -6.37
C GLN A 97 3.65 -2.28 -7.10
N ARG A 98 3.59 -2.58 -8.40
CA ARG A 98 2.37 -2.51 -9.23
C ARG A 98 1.67 -1.14 -9.24
N ILE A 99 2.36 -0.07 -8.84
CA ILE A 99 1.81 1.30 -8.89
C ILE A 99 1.68 1.79 -10.33
N PHE A 100 2.72 1.56 -11.13
CA PHE A 100 2.80 1.91 -12.55
C PHE A 100 3.27 0.70 -13.35
N ARG A 101 2.68 0.47 -14.52
CA ARG A 101 3.06 -0.64 -15.41
C ARG A 101 4.18 -0.19 -16.36
N PRO A 102 5.17 -1.05 -16.65
CA PRO A 102 6.22 -0.73 -17.62
C PRO A 102 5.62 -0.31 -18.96
N GLY A 103 6.09 0.80 -19.52
CA GLY A 103 5.60 1.33 -20.80
C GLY A 103 4.26 2.08 -20.74
N SER A 104 3.64 2.26 -19.58
CA SER A 104 2.49 3.18 -19.45
C SER A 104 2.97 4.63 -19.65
N THR A 105 2.42 5.34 -20.63
CA THR A 105 2.69 6.77 -20.81
C THR A 105 1.99 7.54 -19.69
N LEU A 106 2.76 8.14 -18.77
CA LEU A 106 2.24 8.79 -17.56
C LEU A 106 1.58 10.17 -17.80
N LEU A 107 1.41 10.59 -19.05
CA LEU A 107 1.10 11.97 -19.45
C LEU A 107 0.00 12.09 -20.53
N SER A 108 -0.93 11.14 -20.66
CA SER A 108 -2.00 11.25 -21.68
C SER A 108 -3.33 11.83 -21.22
N ASP A 109 -3.57 12.05 -19.93
CA ASP A 109 -4.82 12.68 -19.47
C ASP A 109 -4.51 14.02 -18.76
N SER A 110 -4.54 15.09 -19.55
CA SER A 110 -4.62 16.49 -19.10
C SER A 110 -6.05 16.98 -19.22
#